data_AF-A0A5Q0BC32-F1
#
_entry.id   AF-A0A5Q0BC32-F1
#
_cell.length_a   1.000
_cell.length_b   1.000
_cell.length_c   1.000
_cell.angle_alpha   90.00
_cell.angle_beta   90.00
_cell.angle_gamma   90.00
#
_symmetry.space_group_name_H-M   'P 1'
#
loop_
_entity.id
_entity.type
_entity.pdbx_description
1 polymer ?
#
loop_
_entity_poly.entity_id
_entity_poly.type
_entity_poly.pdbx_seq_one_letter_code
_entity_poly.pdbx_strand_id
1 'polypeptide(L)'
;MPESGHLKIAIATNDLLQVDANFASARQLVIYDVSVDSSEFLDCVQFKPGAKTVGAGKKGPGGGKGCSMGDPGGGVSQEHMNERVEAVKGCAILFSKGLSDLHAVSVKNLDVFPVKMENSREIPEVIEYVQRMIARPPLWMRRAMGYIPVEQEA
;
A
#
# COMPACT_ATOMS: atom_id res chain seq x y z
N MET A 1 -18.26 23.80 11.06
CA MET A 1 -17.13 23.61 10.14
C MET A 1 -16.89 22.11 10.08
N PRO A 2 -16.90 21.42 8.92
CA PRO A 2 -16.51 20.02 8.89
C PRO A 2 -14.99 19.99 9.11
N GLU A 3 -14.62 19.87 10.37
CA GLU A 3 -13.25 19.64 10.79
C GLU A 3 -12.80 18.31 10.19
N SER A 4 -11.54 18.26 9.78
CA SER A 4 -10.73 17.04 9.65
C SER A 4 -11.01 16.13 8.45
N GLY A 5 -10.74 16.62 7.23
CA GLY A 5 -10.53 15.78 6.04
C GLY A 5 -9.14 15.12 6.02
N HIS A 6 -8.77 14.39 7.07
CA HIS A 6 -7.49 13.68 7.15
C HIS A 6 -7.57 12.37 6.38
N LEU A 7 -6.60 12.14 5.51
CA LEU A 7 -6.52 10.96 4.68
C LEU A 7 -5.19 10.24 4.92
N LYS A 8 -5.28 8.95 5.28
CA LYS A 8 -4.10 8.11 5.42
C LYS A 8 -3.65 7.61 4.05
N ILE A 9 -2.39 7.85 3.70
CA ILE A 9 -1.78 7.37 2.47
C ILE A 9 -0.62 6.44 2.79
N ALA A 10 -0.54 5.32 2.07
CA ALA A 10 0.57 4.39 2.12
C ALA A 10 1.46 4.59 0.89
N ILE A 11 2.76 4.68 1.10
CA ILE A 11 3.75 4.90 0.05
C ILE A 11 4.76 3.74 0.06
N ALA A 12 4.85 3.03 -1.06
CA ALA A 12 5.87 2.00 -1.27
C ALA A 12 7.19 2.63 -1.71
N THR A 13 8.21 2.52 -0.86
CA THR A 13 9.53 3.12 -1.10
C THR A 13 10.63 2.20 -0.56
N ASN A 14 11.83 2.27 -1.15
CA ASN A 14 13.03 1.67 -0.57
C ASN A 14 13.92 2.72 0.11
N ASP A 15 13.93 3.94 -0.39
CA ASP A 15 14.86 5.00 0.03
C ASP A 15 14.23 6.07 0.94
N LEU A 16 12.91 6.03 1.20
CA LEU A 16 12.15 7.02 1.99
C LEU A 16 12.10 8.44 1.39
N LEU A 17 12.65 8.64 0.20
CA LEU A 17 12.66 9.94 -0.48
C LEU A 17 11.62 10.01 -1.59
N GLN A 18 11.38 8.89 -2.27
CA GLN A 18 10.56 8.81 -3.47
C GLN A 18 9.83 7.47 -3.60
N VAL A 19 8.79 7.44 -4.42
CA VAL A 19 8.05 6.23 -4.77
C VAL A 19 8.81 5.46 -5.85
N ASP A 20 9.82 4.70 -5.44
CA ASP A 20 10.68 3.91 -6.34
C ASP A 20 10.29 2.42 -6.42
N ALA A 21 9.48 1.94 -5.46
CA ALA A 21 9.31 0.51 -5.23
C ALA A 21 7.99 -0.06 -5.76
N ASN A 22 8.05 -1.30 -6.26
CA ASN A 22 6.86 -2.11 -6.49
C ASN A 22 6.33 -2.65 -5.16
N PHE A 23 5.02 -2.84 -5.05
CA PHE A 23 4.41 -3.34 -3.81
C PHE A 23 4.99 -4.68 -3.33
N ALA A 24 5.34 -5.58 -4.26
CA ALA A 24 5.92 -6.89 -3.94
C ALA A 24 7.38 -6.84 -3.49
N SER A 25 8.17 -5.87 -3.98
CA SER A 25 9.62 -5.78 -3.71
C SER A 25 9.99 -4.63 -2.77
N ALA A 26 9.02 -3.82 -2.36
CA ALA A 26 9.24 -2.72 -1.43
C ALA A 26 9.83 -3.26 -0.12
N ARG A 27 10.88 -2.60 0.36
CA ARG A 27 11.47 -2.87 1.68
C ARG A 27 10.61 -2.30 2.79
N GLN A 28 9.84 -1.25 2.51
CA GLN A 28 9.02 -0.59 3.52
C GLN A 28 7.82 0.12 2.89
N LEU A 29 6.76 0.26 3.69
CA LEU A 29 5.60 1.09 3.42
C LEU A 29 5.57 2.21 4.44
N VAL A 30 5.59 3.43 3.94
CA VAL A 30 5.49 4.62 4.78
C VAL A 30 4.05 5.11 4.78
N ILE A 31 3.51 5.35 5.97
CA ILE A 31 2.15 5.83 6.18
C ILE A 31 2.20 7.28 6.61
N TYR A 32 1.53 8.13 5.84
CA TYR A 32 1.33 9.54 6.17
C TYR A 32 -0.13 9.83 6.41
N ASP A 33 -0.42 10.69 7.37
CA ASP A 33 -1.68 11.40 7.49
C ASP A 33 -1.58 12.70 6.70
N VAL A 34 -2.49 12.93 5.76
CA VAL A 34 -2.48 14.13 4.93
C VAL A 34 -3.82 14.84 5.07
N SER A 35 -3.76 16.10 5.45
CA SER A 35 -4.88 17.05 5.46
C SER A 35 -4.72 18.04 4.31
N VAL A 36 -5.68 18.95 4.13
CA VAL A 36 -5.58 20.01 3.11
C VAL A 36 -4.34 20.90 3.27
N ASP A 37 -3.97 21.22 4.51
CA ASP A 37 -2.91 22.20 4.82
C ASP A 37 -1.69 21.60 5.53
N SER A 38 -1.78 20.35 5.98
CA SER A 38 -0.74 19.68 6.76
C SER A 38 -0.52 18.23 6.31
N SER A 39 0.65 17.70 6.62
CA SER A 39 0.96 16.28 6.47
C SER A 39 1.83 15.82 7.63
N GLU A 40 1.49 14.69 8.23
CA GLU A 40 2.20 14.11 9.35
C GLU A 40 2.62 12.68 9.02
N PHE A 41 3.85 12.33 9.35
CA PHE A 41 4.30 10.95 9.29
C PHE A 41 3.66 10.17 10.45
N LEU A 42 2.96 9.08 10.15
CA LEU A 42 2.33 8.23 11.17
C LEU A 42 3.18 7.02 11.50
N ASP A 43 3.57 6.25 10.48
CA ASP A 43 4.22 4.96 10.69
C ASP A 43 5.08 4.55 9.49
N CYS A 44 6.02 3.63 9.71
CA CYS A 44 6.80 3.00 8.65
C CYS A 44 6.89 1.50 8.92
N VAL A 45 6.17 0.73 8.11
CA VAL A 45 6.17 -0.72 8.18
C VAL A 45 7.29 -1.26 7.31
N GLN A 46 8.30 -1.85 7.94
CA GLN A 46 9.43 -2.45 7.24
C GLN A 46 9.19 -3.95 7.00
N PHE A 47 9.34 -4.36 5.75
CA PHE A 47 9.29 -5.75 5.34
C PHE A 47 10.71 -6.28 5.24
N LYS A 48 11.02 -7.31 6.01
CA LYS A 48 12.30 -8.01 5.86
C LYS A 48 12.29 -8.76 4.52
N PRO A 49 13.21 -8.49 3.59
CA PRO A 49 13.41 -9.38 2.46
C PRO A 49 13.81 -10.72 3.05
N GLY A 50 13.05 -11.77 2.74
CA GLY A 50 13.04 -13.05 3.45
C GLY A 50 14.41 -13.40 4.01
N ALA A 51 14.49 -13.44 5.36
CA ALA A 51 15.47 -14.30 5.97
C ALA A 51 15.29 -15.64 5.27
N LYS A 52 16.34 -16.13 4.59
CA LYS A 52 16.39 -17.55 4.26
C LYS A 52 16.03 -18.24 5.57
N THR A 53 14.96 -19.01 5.58
CA THR A 53 14.89 -20.11 6.53
C THR A 53 16.13 -20.93 6.17
N VAL A 54 17.22 -20.70 6.91
CA VAL A 54 18.37 -21.58 6.94
C VAL A 54 17.76 -22.94 7.24
N GLY A 55 17.92 -23.85 6.29
CA GLY A 55 17.27 -25.15 6.36
C GLY A 55 17.53 -25.80 7.71
N ALA A 56 16.47 -26.00 8.49
CA ALA A 56 16.36 -27.21 9.28
C ALA A 56 15.76 -28.28 8.37
N GLY A 57 16.55 -28.68 7.37
CA GLY A 57 16.30 -29.89 6.61
C GLY A 57 16.46 -31.10 7.53
N LYS A 58 15.39 -31.51 8.21
CA LYS A 58 15.17 -32.92 8.49
C LYS A 58 14.05 -33.41 7.59
N LYS A 59 14.43 -33.76 6.37
CA LYS A 59 13.61 -34.57 5.47
C LYS A 59 13.57 -35.97 6.06
N GLY A 60 12.51 -36.27 6.82
CA GLY A 60 12.21 -37.63 7.25
C GLY A 60 11.94 -38.52 6.03
N PRO A 61 12.30 -39.81 6.06
CA PRO A 61 12.01 -40.73 4.97
C PRO A 61 10.55 -41.16 5.09
N GLY A 62 9.63 -40.48 4.42
CA GLY A 62 8.26 -41.00 4.27
C GLY A 62 7.19 -39.94 4.03
N GLY A 63 6.41 -40.16 2.98
CA GLY A 63 5.03 -39.68 2.87
C GLY A 63 4.88 -38.29 2.27
N GLY A 64 4.43 -38.23 1.02
CA GLY A 64 4.32 -37.01 0.25
C GLY A 64 3.24 -36.05 0.75
N LYS A 65 3.50 -34.74 0.57
CA LYS A 65 2.48 -33.71 0.44
C LYS A 65 3.09 -32.45 -0.18
N GLY A 66 2.65 -32.12 -1.40
CA GLY A 66 2.69 -30.76 -1.96
C GLY A 66 4.04 -30.12 -2.18
N CYS A 67 4.89 -30.69 -3.04
CA CYS A 67 5.88 -29.86 -3.73
C CYS A 67 5.14 -29.04 -4.79
N SER A 68 4.63 -27.86 -4.42
CA SER A 68 4.58 -26.78 -5.41
C SER A 68 6.03 -26.55 -5.81
N MET A 69 6.37 -26.87 -7.05
CA MET A 69 7.65 -26.51 -7.65
C MET A 69 7.69 -24.98 -7.71
N GLY A 70 8.08 -24.36 -6.59
CA GLY A 70 8.53 -22.98 -6.58
C GLY A 70 9.80 -22.94 -7.39
N ASP A 71 9.71 -22.32 -8.57
CA ASP A 71 10.85 -21.95 -9.40
C ASP A 71 11.98 -21.38 -8.52
N PRO A 72 13.26 -21.76 -8.71
CA PRO A 72 14.37 -21.26 -7.89
C PRO A 72 14.61 -19.75 -8.02
N GLY A 73 13.83 -19.05 -8.84
CA GLY A 73 13.80 -17.59 -8.94
C GLY A 73 12.97 -16.92 -7.84
N GLY A 74 13.55 -16.71 -6.66
CA GLY A 74 13.33 -15.51 -5.81
C GLY A 74 11.90 -14.98 -5.60
N GLY A 75 10.88 -15.83 -5.64
CA GLY A 75 9.49 -15.42 -5.42
C GLY A 75 9.24 -15.08 -3.95
N VAL A 76 8.64 -13.93 -3.69
CA VAL A 76 8.16 -13.55 -2.35
C VAL A 76 7.08 -14.56 -1.94
N SER A 77 7.29 -15.29 -0.85
CA SER A 77 6.30 -16.23 -0.30
C SER A 77 4.95 -15.55 -0.09
N GLN A 78 3.84 -16.26 -0.36
CA GLN A 78 2.47 -15.71 -0.20
C GLN A 78 2.21 -15.16 1.22
N GLU A 79 2.88 -15.71 2.23
CA GLU A 79 2.81 -15.27 3.62
C GLU A 79 3.30 -13.82 3.79
N HIS A 80 4.46 -13.48 3.22
CA HIS A 80 5.01 -12.12 3.25
C HIS A 80 4.18 -11.12 2.44
N MET A 81 3.31 -11.61 1.55
CA MET A 81 2.42 -10.76 0.78
C MET A 81 1.19 -10.35 1.59
N ASN A 82 0.64 -11.29 2.37
CA ASN A 82 -0.51 -11.00 3.22
C ASN A 82 -0.15 -9.99 4.32
N GLU A 83 1.07 -10.08 4.87
CA GLU A 83 1.62 -9.07 5.82
C GLU A 83 1.64 -7.65 5.22
N ARG A 84 2.02 -7.53 3.94
CA ARG A 84 2.02 -6.23 3.24
C ARG A 84 0.62 -5.68 3.04
N VAL A 85 -0.35 -6.55 2.73
CA VAL A 85 -1.75 -6.15 2.55
C VAL A 85 -2.37 -5.71 3.88
N GLU A 86 -2.10 -6.43 4.97
CA GLU A 86 -2.54 -6.04 6.31
C GLU A 86 -1.94 -4.70 6.75
N ALA A 87 -0.69 -4.40 6.38
CA ALA A 87 -0.06 -3.11 6.67
C ALA A 87 -0.74 -1.91 5.96
N VAL A 88 -1.43 -2.14 4.85
CA VAL A 88 -2.14 -1.10 4.08
C VAL A 88 -3.58 -0.90 4.59
N LYS A 89 -4.08 -1.81 5.43
CA LYS A 89 -5.45 -1.76 5.94
C LYS A 89 -5.73 -0.45 6.68
N GLY A 90 -6.79 0.23 6.28
CA GLY A 90 -7.17 1.53 6.85
C GLY A 90 -6.47 2.74 6.22
N CYS A 91 -5.64 2.53 5.20
CA CYS A 91 -5.19 3.60 4.31
C CYS A 91 -6.24 3.84 3.21
N ALA A 92 -6.40 5.08 2.78
CA ALA A 92 -7.31 5.41 1.68
C ALA A 92 -6.63 5.25 0.31
N ILE A 93 -5.32 5.49 0.23
CA ILE A 93 -4.55 5.47 -1.02
C ILE A 93 -3.26 4.68 -0.83
N LEU A 94 -2.90 3.87 -1.82
CA LEU A 94 -1.61 3.19 -1.90
C LEU A 94 -0.84 3.66 -3.13
N PHE A 95 0.32 4.30 -2.94
CA PHE A 95 1.24 4.67 -4.01
C PHE A 95 2.31 3.60 -4.21
N SER A 96 2.44 3.08 -5.43
CA SER A 96 3.51 2.14 -5.79
C SER A 96 3.87 2.24 -7.26
N LYS A 97 5.07 1.80 -7.63
CA LYS A 97 5.51 1.74 -9.02
C LYS A 97 4.81 0.63 -9.82
N GLY A 98 4.42 -0.44 -9.13
CA GLY A 98 3.74 -1.58 -9.71
C GLY A 98 3.00 -2.39 -8.67
N LEU A 99 1.82 -2.86 -9.07
CA LEU A 99 0.93 -3.69 -8.27
C LEU A 99 0.46 -4.87 -9.14
N SER A 100 0.57 -6.09 -8.62
CA SER A 100 0.05 -7.31 -9.27
C SER A 100 -1.47 -7.37 -9.17
N ASP A 101 -2.14 -8.02 -10.13
CA ASP A 101 -3.61 -8.11 -10.18
C ASP A 101 -4.23 -8.71 -8.91
N LEU A 102 -3.62 -9.75 -8.35
CA LEU A 102 -4.06 -10.37 -7.09
C LEU A 102 -4.05 -9.36 -5.93
N HIS A 103 -3.01 -8.52 -5.83
CA HIS A 103 -2.92 -7.51 -4.78
C HIS A 103 -3.87 -6.35 -5.04
N ALA A 104 -4.08 -5.96 -6.30
CA ALA A 104 -5.07 -4.95 -6.64
C ALA A 104 -6.47 -5.35 -6.16
N VAL A 105 -6.84 -6.62 -6.29
CA VAL A 105 -8.10 -7.15 -5.76
C VAL A 105 -8.13 -7.10 -4.23
N SER A 106 -7.08 -7.60 -3.56
CA SER A 106 -7.02 -7.58 -2.09
C SER A 106 -7.07 -6.17 -1.49
N VAL A 107 -6.32 -5.23 -2.10
CA VAL A 107 -6.28 -3.82 -1.70
C VAL A 107 -7.63 -3.13 -1.95
N LYS A 108 -8.27 -3.41 -3.08
CA LYS A 108 -9.61 -2.89 -3.38
C LYS A 108 -10.68 -3.40 -2.42
N ASN A 109 -10.59 -4.65 -1.98
CA ASN A 109 -11.51 -5.20 -0.97
C ASN A 109 -11.36 -4.53 0.42
N LEU A 110 -10.25 -3.82 0.65
CA LEU A 110 -10.01 -3.02 1.85
C LEU A 110 -10.38 -1.55 1.67
N ASP A 111 -11.10 -1.20 0.59
CA ASP A 111 -11.46 0.17 0.20
C ASP A 111 -10.25 1.10 0.00
N VAL A 112 -9.08 0.52 -0.24
CA VAL A 112 -7.86 1.28 -0.54
C VAL A 112 -7.78 1.50 -2.05
N PHE A 113 -7.51 2.73 -2.47
CA PHE A 113 -7.33 3.07 -3.88
C PHE A 113 -5.85 2.91 -4.30
N PRO A 114 -5.52 1.94 -5.17
CA PRO A 114 -4.15 1.77 -5.65
C PRO A 114 -3.85 2.79 -6.76
N VAL A 115 -2.80 3.59 -6.57
CA VAL A 115 -2.25 4.49 -7.57
C VAL A 115 -0.92 3.92 -8.06
N LYS A 116 -0.93 3.47 -9.32
CA LYS A 116 0.28 3.05 -10.03
C LYS A 116 0.97 4.27 -10.60
N MET A 117 2.23 4.48 -10.23
CA MET A 117 3.09 5.54 -10.75
C MET A 117 4.10 4.94 -11.72
N GLU A 118 4.14 5.41 -12.97
CA GLU A 118 5.11 4.93 -13.95
C GLU A 118 6.51 5.49 -13.70
N ASN A 119 6.56 6.74 -13.24
CA ASN A 119 7.78 7.45 -12.86
C ASN A 119 7.89 7.57 -11.34
N SER A 120 9.11 7.46 -10.83
CA SER A 120 9.40 7.77 -9.43
C SER A 120 9.16 9.24 -9.18
N ARG A 121 8.37 9.54 -8.14
CA ARG A 121 8.12 10.90 -7.65
C ARG A 121 8.56 11.02 -6.22
N GLU A 122 9.00 12.21 -5.85
CA GLU A 122 9.36 12.50 -4.46
C GLU A 122 8.11 12.46 -3.56
N ILE A 123 8.28 11.99 -2.33
CA ILE A 123 7.22 11.99 -1.31
C ILE A 123 6.53 13.37 -1.16
N PRO A 124 7.24 14.52 -1.09
CA PRO A 124 6.61 15.83 -1.02
C PRO A 124 5.67 16.12 -2.20
N GLU A 125 6.02 15.74 -3.42
CA GLU A 125 5.15 15.92 -4.60
C GLU A 125 3.89 15.06 -4.50
N VAL A 126 4.02 13.84 -3.96
CA VAL A 126 2.90 12.93 -3.76
C VAL A 126 1.94 13.48 -2.71
N ILE A 127 2.48 14.03 -1.61
CA ILE A 127 1.69 14.69 -0.58
C ILE A 127 0.94 15.88 -1.20
N GLU A 128 1.62 16.76 -1.94
CA GLU A 128 0.98 17.93 -2.58
C GLU A 128 -0.12 17.51 -3.59
N TYR A 129 0.09 16.41 -4.31
CA TYR A 129 -0.93 15.84 -5.19
C TYR A 129 -2.17 15.38 -4.42
N VAL A 130 -1.98 14.71 -3.28
CA VAL A 130 -3.08 14.27 -2.40
C VAL A 130 -3.78 15.48 -1.77
N GLN A 131 -3.04 16.49 -1.31
CA GLN A 131 -3.61 17.72 -0.75
C GLN A 131 -4.54 18.43 -1.75
N ARG A 132 -4.08 18.57 -3.01
CA ARG A 132 -4.92 19.11 -4.10
C ARG A 132 -6.16 18.25 -4.37
N MET A 133 -6.02 16.93 -4.24
CA MET A 133 -7.13 15.99 -4.37
C MET A 133 -8.14 16.15 -3.22
N ILE A 134 -7.69 16.35 -1.97
CA ILE A 134 -8.57 16.57 -0.81
C ILE A 134 -9.33 17.89 -0.95
N ALA A 135 -8.69 18.94 -1.48
CA ALA A 135 -9.36 20.22 -1.76
C ALA A 135 -10.50 20.09 -2.79
N ARG A 136 -10.41 19.16 -3.75
CA ARG A 136 -11.46 18.86 -4.74
C ARG A 136 -11.69 17.36 -4.83
N PRO A 137 -12.38 16.76 -3.84
CA PRO A 137 -12.39 15.31 -3.66
C PRO A 137 -13.09 14.61 -4.84
N PRO A 138 -12.46 13.61 -5.47
CA PRO A 138 -13.11 12.78 -6.48
C PRO A 138 -14.25 11.94 -5.87
N LEU A 139 -15.16 11.46 -6.72
CA LEU A 139 -16.41 10.81 -6.28
C LEU A 139 -16.20 9.63 -5.33
N TRP A 140 -15.17 8.81 -5.60
CA TRP A 140 -14.83 7.67 -4.73
C TRP A 140 -14.37 8.14 -3.34
N MET A 141 -13.62 9.24 -3.27
CA MET A 141 -13.09 9.78 -2.02
C MET A 141 -14.18 10.48 -1.21
N ARG A 142 -15.15 11.13 -1.87
CA ARG A 142 -16.35 11.65 -1.19
C ARG A 142 -17.11 10.54 -0.47
N ARG A 143 -17.25 9.37 -1.11
CA ARG A 143 -17.89 8.20 -0.49
C ARG A 143 -17.08 7.68 0.70
N ALA A 144 -15.76 7.58 0.56
CA ALA A 144 -14.87 7.10 1.62
C ALA A 144 -14.81 8.05 2.83
N MET A 145 -14.84 9.37 2.61
CA MET A 145 -14.86 10.40 3.65
C MET A 145 -16.25 10.62 4.26
N GLY A 146 -17.28 9.89 3.81
CA GLY A 146 -18.65 10.07 4.31
C GLY A 146 -19.30 11.40 3.90
N TYR A 147 -18.80 12.06 2.85
CA TYR A 147 -19.42 13.26 2.31
C TYR A 147 -20.76 12.89 1.66
N ILE A 148 -21.85 13.05 2.41
CA ILE A 148 -23.21 13.07 1.88
C ILE A 148 -23.27 14.27 0.92
N PRO A 149 -23.73 14.12 -0.33
CA PRO A 149 -23.95 15.28 -1.18
C PRO A 149 -24.98 16.17 -0.47
N VAL A 150 -24.61 17.41 -0.16
CA VAL A 150 -25.60 18.45 0.05
C VAL A 150 -26.27 18.62 -1.31
N GLU A 151 -27.51 18.15 -1.43
CA GLU A 151 -28.35 18.47 -2.57
C GLU A 151 -28.33 19.99 -2.73
N GLN A 152 -27.68 20.47 -3.80
CA GLN A 152 -27.86 21.85 -4.21
C GLN A 152 -29.23 21.90 -4.89
N GLU A 153 -30.25 22.28 -4.12
CA GLU A 153 -31.55 22.73 -4.61
C GLU A 153 -31.32 23.75 -5.73
N ALA A 154 -31.90 23.46 -6.89
CA ALA A 154 -32.03 24.37 -8.04
C ALA A 154 -33.50 24.78 -8.17
#